data_AF-A0A8J1VK58-F1
#
_entry.id   AF-A0A8J1VK58-F1
#
_cell.length_a   1.000
_cell.length_b   1.000
_cell.length_c   1.000
_cell.angle_alpha   90.00
_cell.angle_beta   90.00
_cell.angle_gamma   90.00
#
_symmetry.space_group_name_H-M   'P 1'
#
loop_
_entity.id
_entity.type
_entity.pdbx_description
1 polymer ?
#
loop_
_entity_poly.entity_id
_entity_poly.type
_entity_poly.pdbx_seq_one_letter_code
_entity_poly.pdbx_strand_id
1 'polypeptide(L)'
;MYNISYLAIIVIWLQVMYASTRIEVLRLGWMSDNVNPRISIDEMERSGKYKAETIARLRRRQSAHENGFEALPMFIAAVILGNGAGLSALWMNGISVVFFLLRCVY
;
A
#
# COMPACT_ATOMS: atom_id res chain seq x y z
N MET A 1 -8.17 8.25 -27.38
CA MET A 1 -7.24 8.42 -26.26
C MET A 1 -7.04 7.06 -25.59
N TYR A 2 -5.80 6.68 -25.25
CA TYR A 2 -5.54 5.38 -24.61
C TYR A 2 -6.03 5.38 -23.16
N ASN A 3 -6.62 4.27 -22.72
CA ASN A 3 -7.16 4.13 -21.38
C ASN A 3 -6.13 3.47 -20.45
N ILE A 4 -5.52 4.27 -19.57
CA ILE A 4 -4.48 3.83 -18.63
C ILE A 4 -5.06 3.36 -17.30
N SER A 5 -6.37 3.44 -17.06
CA SER A 5 -6.95 3.12 -15.75
C SER A 5 -6.68 1.69 -15.31
N TYR A 6 -6.60 0.74 -16.25
CA TYR A 6 -6.23 -0.65 -15.95
C TYR A 6 -4.76 -0.78 -15.53
N LEU A 7 -3.86 -0.05 -16.18
CA LEU A 7 -2.44 -0.04 -15.81
C LEU A 7 -2.22 0.67 -14.47
N ALA A 8 -3.07 1.66 -14.14
CA ALA A 8 -3.03 2.35 -12.86
C ALA A 8 -3.25 1.39 -11.67
N ILE A 9 -3.99 0.29 -11.86
CA ILE A 9 -4.13 -0.76 -10.81
C ILE A 9 -2.76 -1.29 -10.40
N ILE A 10 -1.88 -1.59 -11.36
CA ILE A 10 -0.53 -2.11 -11.09
C ILE A 10 0.31 -1.04 -10.39
N VAL A 11 0.24 0.20 -10.87
CA VAL A 11 1.01 1.32 -10.29
C VAL A 11 0.59 1.60 -8.84
N ILE A 12 -0.71 1.63 -8.55
CA ILE A 12 -1.24 1.83 -7.20
C ILE A 12 -0.94 0.61 -6.33
N TRP A 13 -1.02 -0.61 -6.85
CA TRP A 13 -0.59 -1.79 -6.10
C TRP A 13 0.89 -1.69 -5.70
N LEU A 14 1.79 -1.26 -6.60
CA LEU A 14 3.20 -1.02 -6.28
C LEU A 14 3.36 0.08 -5.22
N GLN A 15 2.55 1.13 -5.25
CA GLN A 15 2.51 2.17 -4.22
C GLN A 15 2.13 1.59 -2.84
N VAL A 16 1.14 0.70 -2.77
CA VAL A 16 0.76 0.00 -1.54
C VAL A 16 1.91 -0.89 -1.07
N MET A 17 2.51 -1.66 -1.97
CA MET A 17 3.66 -2.53 -1.67
C MET A 17 4.88 -1.76 -1.18
N TYR A 18 5.09 -0.54 -1.69
CA TYR A 18 6.16 0.34 -1.21
C TYR A 18 6.03 0.60 0.29
N ALA A 19 4.81 0.76 0.82
CA ALA A 19 4.58 0.95 2.24
C ALA A 19 4.78 -0.33 3.09
N SER A 20 5.06 -1.49 2.50
CA SER A 20 5.32 -2.72 3.25
C SER A 20 6.49 -2.58 4.24
N THR A 21 6.34 -3.23 5.39
CA THR A 21 7.32 -3.23 6.49
C THR A 21 8.35 -4.35 6.35
N ARG A 22 8.10 -5.35 5.50
CA ARG A 22 8.91 -6.57 5.41
C ARG A 22 10.38 -6.30 5.10
N ILE A 23 10.66 -5.47 4.10
CA ILE A 23 12.04 -5.14 3.69
C ILE A 23 12.74 -4.34 4.80
N GLU A 24 12.04 -3.42 5.45
CA GLU A 24 12.61 -2.60 6.53
C GLU A 24 12.94 -3.42 7.77
N VAL A 25 12.06 -4.34 8.16
CA VAL A 25 12.29 -5.28 9.27
C VAL A 25 13.53 -6.14 8.99
N LEU A 26 13.67 -6.66 7.76
CA LEU A 26 14.86 -7.42 7.35
C LEU A 26 16.13 -6.57 7.35
N ARG A 27 16.07 -5.30 6.90
CA ARG A 27 17.20 -4.36 6.92
C ARG A 27 17.69 -4.05 8.34
N LEU A 28 16.79 -4.10 9.32
CA LEU A 28 17.14 -3.96 10.74
C LEU A 28 17.73 -5.24 11.34
N GLY A 29 17.89 -6.30 10.54
CA GLY A 29 18.45 -7.59 10.98
C GLY A 29 17.44 -8.44 11.77
N TRP A 30 16.14 -8.15 11.68
CA TRP A 30 15.12 -8.98 12.30
C TRP A 30 14.61 -10.02 11.30
N MET A 31 15.02 -11.28 11.50
CA MET A 31 14.39 -12.42 10.85
C MET A 31 13.15 -12.80 11.65
N SER A 32 12.06 -12.12 11.35
CA SER A 32 10.73 -12.50 11.80
C SER A 32 10.34 -13.89 11.31
N ASP A 33 9.46 -14.56 12.06
CA ASP A 33 8.80 -15.78 11.62
C ASP A 33 8.26 -15.62 10.18
N ASN A 34 8.68 -16.51 9.30
CA ASN A 34 8.24 -16.52 7.90
C ASN A 34 6.78 -17.00 7.77
N VAL A 35 6.26 -17.69 8.79
CA VAL A 35 4.89 -18.17 8.84
C VAL A 35 3.94 -17.05 9.27
N ASN A 36 4.37 -16.19 10.21
CA ASN A 36 3.60 -15.06 10.70
C ASN A 36 4.39 -13.73 10.68
N PRO A 37 4.59 -13.11 9.51
CA PRO A 37 5.34 -11.86 9.40
C PRO A 37 4.58 -10.61 9.92
N ARG A 38 3.33 -10.76 10.39
CA ARG A 38 2.51 -9.63 10.86
C ARG A 38 2.80 -9.26 12.31
N ILE A 39 3.25 -10.23 13.11
CA ILE A 39 3.57 -10.02 14.53
C ILE A 39 4.97 -9.43 14.75
N SER A 40 5.75 -9.26 13.69
CA SER A 40 7.18 -8.94 13.77
C SER A 40 7.48 -7.65 14.51
N ILE A 41 6.65 -6.62 14.32
CA ILE A 41 6.85 -5.33 15.01
C ILE A 41 6.56 -5.47 16.51
N ASP A 42 5.56 -6.26 16.88
CA ASP A 42 5.22 -6.52 18.28
C ASP A 42 6.32 -7.35 18.96
N GLU A 43 6.89 -8.33 18.27
CA GLU A 43 8.03 -9.09 18.76
C GLU A 43 9.28 -8.21 18.91
N MET A 44 9.55 -7.35 17.92
CA MET A 44 10.66 -6.39 17.98
C MET A 44 10.51 -5.44 19.17
N GLU A 45 9.31 -4.96 19.45
CA GLU A 45 9.03 -4.11 20.62
C GLU A 45 9.26 -4.88 21.93
N ARG A 46 8.72 -6.10 22.04
CA ARG A 46 8.90 -6.96 23.22
C ARG A 46 10.36 -7.32 23.48
N SER A 47 11.17 -7.44 22.42
CA SER A 47 12.59 -7.75 22.56
C SER A 47 13.39 -6.66 23.27
N GLY A 48 12.90 -5.41 23.30
CA GLY A 48 13.61 -4.25 23.86
C GLY A 48 14.91 -3.88 23.12
N LYS A 49 15.26 -4.56 22.02
CA LYS A 49 16.52 -4.35 21.29
C LYS A 49 16.57 -3.04 20.51
N TYR A 50 15.41 -2.50 20.11
CA TYR A 50 15.30 -1.34 19.24
C TYR A 50 14.75 -0.12 19.97
N LYS A 51 15.17 1.07 19.54
CA LYS A 51 14.65 2.34 20.07
C LYS A 51 13.15 2.45 19.82
N ALA A 52 12.42 3.02 20.78
CA ALA A 52 10.97 3.26 20.67
C ALA A 52 10.60 4.07 19.41
N GLU A 53 11.44 5.03 19.01
CA GLU A 53 11.24 5.81 17.79
C GLU A 53 11.26 4.94 16.52
N THR A 54 12.17 3.97 16.43
CA THR A 54 12.26 3.03 15.30
C THR A 54 11.00 2.18 15.22
N ILE A 55 10.52 1.67 16.36
CA ILE A 55 9.26 0.89 16.43
C ILE A 55 8.08 1.77 16.02
N ALA A 56 7.98 3.01 16.51
CA ALA A 56 6.91 3.93 16.12
C ALA A 56 6.92 4.25 14.61
N ARG A 57 8.10 4.39 14.00
CA ARG A 57 8.22 4.56 12.54
C ARG A 57 7.73 3.31 11.77
N LEU A 58 8.09 2.11 12.23
CA LEU A 58 7.61 0.86 11.62
C LEU A 58 6.09 0.72 11.76
N ARG A 59 5.51 1.06 12.92
CA ARG A 59 4.06 1.03 13.14
C ARG A 59 3.32 1.98 12.20
N ARG A 60 3.78 3.24 12.05
CA ARG A 60 3.19 4.18 11.09
C ARG A 60 3.23 3.66 9.65
N ARG A 61 4.35 3.03 9.26
CA ARG A 61 4.50 2.41 7.95
C ARG A 61 3.54 1.23 7.77
N GLN A 62 3.38 0.38 8.78
CA GLN A 62 2.40 -0.71 8.78
C GLN A 62 0.97 -0.19 8.58
N SER A 63 0.59 0.85 9.32
CA SER A 63 -0.73 1.48 9.18
C SER A 63 -0.96 2.06 7.78
N ALA A 64 0.06 2.67 7.16
CA ALA A 64 -0.03 3.16 5.79
C ALA A 64 -0.23 2.01 4.78
N HIS A 65 0.43 0.86 4.98
CA HIS A 65 0.29 -0.32 4.15
C HIS A 65 -1.12 -0.93 4.25
N GLU A 66 -1.63 -1.08 5.47
CA GLU A 66 -2.98 -1.59 5.74
C GLU A 66 -4.05 -0.68 5.12
N ASN A 67 -3.93 0.63 5.33
CA ASN A 67 -4.82 1.61 4.72
C ASN A 67 -4.78 1.57 3.18
N GLY A 68 -3.61 1.36 2.59
CA GLY A 68 -3.45 1.12 1.14
C GLY A 68 -4.23 -0.11 0.68
N PHE A 69 -4.16 -1.21 1.43
CA PHE A 69 -4.88 -2.44 1.12
C PHE A 69 -6.39 -2.34 1.30
N GLU A 70 -6.88 -1.52 2.23
CA GLU A 70 -8.33 -1.27 2.39
C GLU A 70 -8.91 -0.51 1.19
N ALA A 71 -8.14 0.46 0.66
CA ALA A 71 -8.58 1.30 -0.45
C ALA A 71 -8.45 0.61 -1.83
N LEU A 72 -7.46 -0.28 -1.99
CA LEU A 72 -7.13 -0.88 -3.29
C LEU A 72 -8.29 -1.67 -3.93
N PRO A 73 -9.02 -2.56 -3.22
CA PRO A 73 -10.15 -3.29 -3.80
C PRO A 73 -11.26 -2.35 -4.30
N MET A 74 -11.53 -1.27 -3.56
CA MET A 74 -12.54 -0.27 -3.95
C MET A 74 -12.13 0.44 -5.24
N PHE A 75 -10.85 0.80 -5.37
CA PHE A 75 -10.32 1.38 -6.60
C PHE A 75 -10.40 0.40 -7.78
N ILE A 76 -9.99 -0.85 -7.59
CA ILE A 76 -10.06 -1.89 -8.62
C ILE A 76 -11.51 -2.07 -9.10
N ALA A 77 -12.46 -2.17 -8.17
CA ALA A 77 -13.88 -2.30 -8.48
C ALA A 77 -14.38 -1.08 -9.28
N ALA A 78 -14.01 0.13 -8.88
CA ALA A 78 -14.38 1.35 -9.59
C ALA A 78 -13.82 1.39 -11.03
N VAL A 79 -12.57 0.94 -11.23
CA VAL A 79 -11.97 0.86 -12.58
C VAL A 79 -12.71 -0.16 -13.45
N ILE A 80 -13.00 -1.35 -12.92
CA ILE A 80 -13.69 -2.40 -13.69
C ILE A 80 -15.11 -1.97 -14.03
N LEU A 81 -15.88 -1.53 -13.03
CA LEU A 81 -17.29 -1.16 -13.20
C LEU A 81 -17.44 0.12 -14.05
N GLY A 82 -16.59 1.12 -13.85
CA GLY A 82 -16.63 2.36 -14.62
C GLY A 82 -16.35 2.14 -16.11
N ASN A 83 -15.37 1.29 -16.43
CA ASN A 83 -15.12 0.88 -17.81
C ASN A 83 -16.23 0.00 -18.37
N GLY A 84 -16.76 -0.93 -17.57
CA GLY A 84 -17.89 -1.79 -17.96
C GLY A 84 -19.18 -0.99 -18.25
N ALA A 85 -19.37 0.14 -17.56
CA ALA A 85 -20.47 1.08 -17.79
C ALA A 85 -20.25 2.01 -19.00
N GLY A 86 -19.10 1.92 -19.69
CA GLY A 86 -18.81 2.73 -20.88
C GLY A 86 -18.37 4.17 -20.60
N LEU A 87 -17.83 4.47 -19.42
CA LEU A 87 -17.28 5.80 -19.12
C LEU A 87 -16.10 6.14 -20.06
N SER A 88 -15.97 7.42 -20.40
CA SER A 88 -14.92 7.86 -21.32
C SER A 88 -13.52 7.62 -20.75
N ALA A 89 -12.56 7.30 -21.62
CA ALA A 89 -11.16 7.15 -21.22
C ALA A 89 -10.60 8.41 -20.52
N LEU A 90 -11.09 9.61 -20.88
CA LEU A 90 -10.66 10.87 -20.24
C LEU A 90 -11.03 10.90 -18.77
N TRP A 91 -12.26 10.48 -18.48
CA TRP A 91 -12.77 10.39 -17.13
C TRP A 91 -12.03 9.31 -16.31
N MET A 92 -11.90 8.11 -16.88
CA MET A 92 -11.25 6.98 -16.20
C MET A 92 -9.78 7.24 -15.90
N ASN A 93 -9.05 7.83 -16.85
CA ASN A 93 -7.66 8.24 -16.65
C ASN A 93 -7.55 9.34 -15.60
N GLY A 94 -8.42 10.36 -15.68
CA GLY A 94 -8.42 11.48 -14.74
C GLY A 94 -8.62 11.02 -13.30
N ILE A 95 -9.65 10.21 -13.03
CA ILE A 95 -9.91 9.68 -11.69
C ILE A 95 -8.76 8.79 -11.22
N SER A 96 -8.19 7.97 -12.10
CA SER A 96 -7.09 7.06 -11.75
C SER A 96 -5.82 7.83 -11.33
N VAL A 97 -5.47 8.88 -12.06
CA VAL A 97 -4.32 9.75 -11.74
C VAL A 97 -4.58 10.53 -10.44
N VAL A 98 -5.75 11.15 -10.30
CA VAL A 98 -6.12 11.90 -9.09
C VAL A 98 -6.10 10.99 -7.86
N PHE A 99 -6.68 9.79 -7.96
CA PHE A 99 -6.65 8.82 -6.88
C PHE A 99 -5.22 8.47 -6.48
N PHE A 100 -4.36 8.12 -7.44
CA PHE A 100 -2.96 7.82 -7.17
C PHE A 100 -2.24 8.97 -6.45
N LEU A 101 -2.37 10.21 -6.95
CA LEU A 101 -1.73 11.38 -6.35
C LEU A 101 -2.23 11.66 -4.93
N LEU A 102 -3.54 11.59 -4.70
CA LEU A 102 -4.13 11.76 -3.35
C LEU A 102 -3.61 10.69 -2.38
N ARG A 103 -3.46 9.45 -2.85
CA ARG A 103 -2.88 8.36 -2.05
C ARG A 103 -1.39 8.55 -1.76
N CYS A 104 -0.64 9.24 -2.62
CA CYS A 104 0.77 9.55 -2.36
C CYS A 104 0.95 10.69 -1.34
N VAL A 105 0.01 11.64 -1.29
CA VAL A 105 0.06 12.78 -0.36
C VAL A 105 -0.39 12.40 1.05
N TYR A 106 -1.36 11.48 1.16
CA TYR A 106 -1.86 10.94 2.42
C TYR A 106 -0.82 10.06 3.12
#